data_AF-A0AA40U561-F1
#
_entry.id   AF-A0AA40U561-F1
#
_cell.length_a   1.000
_cell.length_b   1.000
_cell.length_c   1.000
_cell.angle_alpha   90.00
_cell.angle_beta   90.00
_cell.angle_gamma   90.00
#
_symmetry.space_group_name_H-M   'P 1'
#
loop_
_entity.id
_entity.type
_entity.pdbx_description
1 polymer ?
#
loop_
_entity_poly.entity_id
_entity_poly.type
_entity_poly.pdbx_seq_one_letter_code
_entity_poly.pdbx_strand_id
1 'polypeptide(L)'
;MSNKKVIKIIKLQIPGGKANPAPPIGPALGAAGVNIMGFCKEFNAATQDRPGDLLPVVITVYSDKTFTFITKQPPVSSLIKKALNLESGSKIPNRNKVGKLTQAQVAAIAEQKMKDMDILLPESARRMVEGTARSMGVEVE
;
A
#
# COMPACT_ATOMS: atom_id res chain seq x y z
N MET A 1 26.61 -2.73 -11.20
CA MET A 1 25.30 -3.14 -10.65
C MET A 1 25.21 -4.66 -10.77
N SER A 2 25.40 -5.36 -9.65
CA SER A 2 25.59 -6.80 -9.63
C SER A 2 24.33 -7.53 -10.11
N ASN A 3 24.50 -8.33 -11.16
CA ASN A 3 23.48 -9.08 -11.89
C ASN A 3 22.91 -10.24 -11.05
N LYS A 4 22.29 -9.93 -9.90
CA LYS A 4 21.69 -10.93 -9.02
C LYS A 4 20.43 -11.48 -9.67
N LYS A 5 20.43 -12.78 -9.98
CA LYS A 5 19.29 -13.45 -10.60
C LYS A 5 18.11 -13.47 -9.62
N VAL A 6 16.99 -12.88 -10.03
CA VAL A 6 15.74 -12.90 -9.26
C VAL A 6 15.14 -14.30 -9.33
N ILE A 7 14.90 -14.94 -8.19
CA ILE A 7 14.18 -16.21 -8.11
C ILE A 7 12.68 -15.96 -8.07
N LYS A 8 12.25 -15.08 -7.16
CA LYS A 8 10.83 -14.92 -6.83
C LYS A 8 10.52 -13.50 -6.41
N ILE A 9 9.37 -13.01 -6.83
CA ILE A 9 8.81 -11.74 -6.38
C ILE A 9 7.55 -12.05 -5.58
N ILE A 10 7.50 -11.56 -4.34
CA ILE A 10 6.38 -11.75 -3.42
C ILE A 10 5.77 -10.37 -3.18
N LYS A 11 4.45 -10.26 -3.33
CA LYS A 11 3.69 -9.04 -3.06
C LYS A 11 2.78 -9.29 -1.85
N LEU A 12 2.99 -8.55 -0.77
CA LEU A 12 2.20 -8.65 0.45
C LEU A 12 1.65 -7.28 0.84
N GLN A 13 0.55 -7.27 1.59
CA GLN A 13 0.03 -6.07 2.24
C GLN A 13 0.20 -6.24 3.74
N ILE A 14 0.94 -5.34 4.37
CA ILE A 14 1.30 -5.44 5.78
C ILE A 14 0.96 -4.11 6.46
N PRO A 15 0.28 -4.12 7.61
CA PRO A 15 0.08 -2.91 8.40
C PRO A 15 1.44 -2.37 8.90
N GLY A 16 1.71 -1.09 8.65
CA GLY A 16 2.95 -0.43 9.08
C GLY A 16 3.18 -0.56 10.58
N GLY A 17 4.44 -0.79 10.96
CA GLY A 17 4.87 -0.99 12.35
C GLY A 17 4.35 -2.25 13.05
N LYS A 18 3.59 -3.12 12.35
CA LYS A 18 3.01 -4.36 12.90
C LYS A 18 3.32 -5.60 12.07
N ALA A 19 4.47 -5.65 11.39
CA ALA A 19 4.91 -6.89 10.75
C ALA A 19 5.19 -7.95 11.83
N ASN A 20 4.47 -9.07 11.74
CA ASN A 20 4.64 -10.23 12.59
C ASN A 20 4.86 -11.49 11.72
N PRO A 21 5.52 -12.53 12.24
CA PRO A 21 5.75 -13.79 11.51
C PRO A 21 4.47 -14.64 11.33
N ALA A 22 3.28 -14.06 11.53
CA ALA A 22 2.01 -14.77 11.56
C ALA A 22 1.58 -15.26 10.15
N PRO A 23 0.49 -16.05 10.03
CA PRO A 23 0.13 -16.84 8.85
C PRO A 23 0.00 -16.15 7.48
N PRO A 24 -0.10 -14.81 7.29
CA PRO A 24 0.05 -14.24 5.95
C PRO A 24 1.51 -14.01 5.51
N ILE A 25 2.43 -13.77 6.45
CA ILE A 25 3.82 -13.37 6.17
C ILE A 25 4.76 -14.57 6.30
N GLY A 26 4.61 -15.34 7.38
CA GLY A 26 5.48 -16.47 7.71
C GLY A 26 5.53 -17.54 6.61
N PRO A 27 4.39 -18.11 6.18
CA PRO A 27 4.38 -19.12 5.11
C PRO A 27 4.86 -18.58 3.76
N ALA A 28 4.48 -17.36 3.39
CA ALA A 28 4.82 -16.77 2.10
C ALA A 28 6.32 -16.49 1.95
N LEU A 29 6.96 -15.96 3.00
CA LEU A 29 8.39 -15.66 3.04
C LEU A 29 9.24 -16.90 3.35
N GLY A 30 8.77 -17.76 4.25
CA GLY A 30 9.45 -18.99 4.64
C GLY A 30 9.60 -19.96 3.46
N ALA A 31 8.54 -20.13 2.65
CA ALA A 31 8.59 -20.95 1.43
C ALA A 31 9.58 -20.42 0.37
N ALA A 32 10.00 -19.16 0.47
CA ALA A 32 11.00 -18.55 -0.40
C ALA A 32 12.41 -18.51 0.20
N GLY A 33 12.60 -19.03 1.42
CA GLY A 33 13.90 -19.06 2.09
C GLY A 33 14.37 -17.69 2.61
N VAL A 34 13.44 -16.75 2.83
CA VAL A 34 13.72 -15.40 3.33
C VAL A 34 13.76 -15.40 4.86
N ASN A 35 14.67 -14.63 5.46
CA ASN A 35 14.70 -14.43 6.91
C ASN A 35 13.51 -13.59 7.38
N ILE A 36 12.48 -14.26 7.90
CA ILE A 36 11.21 -13.64 8.34
C ILE A 36 11.44 -12.61 9.45
N MET A 37 12.28 -12.93 10.44
CA MET A 37 12.54 -12.03 11.58
C MET A 37 13.30 -10.77 11.16
N GLY A 38 14.29 -10.94 10.27
CA GLY A 38 15.04 -9.81 9.69
C GLY A 38 14.13 -8.88 8.92
N PHE A 39 13.29 -9.44 8.04
CA PHE A 39 12.29 -8.68 7.30
C PHE A 39 11.32 -7.93 8.22
N CYS A 40 10.75 -8.59 9.24
CA CYS A 40 9.83 -7.93 10.16
C CYS A 40 10.49 -6.75 10.89
N LYS A 41 11.76 -6.87 11.29
CA LYS A 41 12.50 -5.79 11.95
C LYS A 41 12.77 -4.61 11.00
N GLU A 42 13.29 -4.89 9.81
CA GLU A 42 13.57 -3.86 8.80
C GLU A 42 12.30 -3.16 8.31
N PHE A 43 11.22 -3.93 8.06
CA PHE A 43 9.93 -3.38 7.69
C PHE A 43 9.35 -2.50 8.81
N ASN A 44 9.38 -2.96 10.06
CA ASN A 44 8.86 -2.17 11.17
C ASN A 44 9.67 -0.88 11.34
N ALA A 45 11.01 -0.92 11.20
CA ALA A 45 11.87 0.26 11.23
C ALA A 45 11.58 1.25 10.07
N ALA A 46 11.39 0.73 8.86
CA ALA A 46 11.09 1.53 7.67
C ALA A 46 9.66 2.09 7.65
N THR A 47 8.76 1.58 8.50
CA THR A 47 7.34 1.96 8.55
C THR A 47 6.91 2.54 9.90
N GLN A 48 7.88 2.91 10.75
CA GLN A 48 7.58 3.55 12.04
C GLN A 48 6.87 4.90 11.89
N ASP A 49 7.05 5.57 10.74
CA ASP A 49 6.39 6.83 10.39
C ASP A 49 4.92 6.65 9.99
N ARG A 50 4.47 5.41 9.73
CA ARG A 50 3.11 5.09 9.23
C ARG A 50 2.48 3.91 9.97
N PRO A 51 2.35 3.97 11.30
CA PRO A 51 1.78 2.88 12.08
C PRO A 51 0.32 2.64 11.70
N GLY A 52 -0.02 1.38 11.40
CA GLY A 52 -1.40 0.95 11.11
C GLY A 52 -1.88 1.16 9.67
N ASP A 53 -1.13 1.85 8.81
CA ASP A 53 -1.49 1.95 7.39
C ASP A 53 -1.18 0.64 6.67
N LEU A 54 -2.11 0.15 5.84
CA LEU A 54 -1.88 -1.05 5.01
C LEU A 54 -0.90 -0.72 3.88
N LEU A 55 0.36 -1.08 4.06
CA LEU A 55 1.43 -0.78 3.10
C LEU A 55 1.66 -1.99 2.18
N PRO A 56 1.53 -1.81 0.85
CA PRO A 56 1.95 -2.82 -0.09
C PRO A 56 3.48 -2.91 -0.12
N VAL A 57 3.99 -4.12 0.05
CA VAL A 57 5.40 -4.44 -0.02
C VAL A 57 5.68 -5.39 -1.16
N VAL A 58 6.70 -5.06 -1.95
CA VAL A 58 7.24 -5.93 -2.99
C VAL A 58 8.58 -6.46 -2.51
N ILE A 59 8.68 -7.77 -2.33
CA ILE A 59 9.87 -8.47 -1.85
C ILE A 59 10.45 -9.22 -3.04
N THR A 60 11.69 -8.88 -3.40
CA THR A 60 12.45 -9.54 -4.45
C THR A 60 13.47 -10.46 -3.79
N VAL A 61 13.37 -11.76 -4.07
CA VAL A 61 14.26 -12.79 -3.56
C VAL A 61 15.27 -13.17 -4.64
N TYR A 62 16.56 -13.15 -4.29
CA TYR A 62 17.66 -13.45 -5.19
C TYR A 62 18.23 -14.86 -4.97
N SER A 63 19.00 -15.35 -5.95
CA SER A 63 19.61 -16.68 -5.95
C SER A 63 20.54 -17.00 -4.79
N ASP A 64 21.13 -15.97 -4.18
CA ASP A 64 22.01 -16.07 -3.01
C ASP A 64 21.23 -16.11 -1.68
N LYS A 65 19.90 -16.30 -1.73
CA LYS A 65 18.99 -16.21 -0.57
C LYS A 65 18.95 -14.82 0.08
N THR A 66 19.52 -13.80 -0.56
CA THR A 66 19.32 -12.42 -0.14
C THR A 66 17.96 -11.93 -0.64
N PHE A 67 17.39 -10.95 0.07
CA PHE A 67 16.15 -10.31 -0.31
C PHE A 67 16.33 -8.80 -0.33
N THR A 68 15.57 -8.14 -1.19
CA THR A 68 15.32 -6.70 -1.10
C THR A 68 13.83 -6.50 -1.01
N PHE A 69 13.40 -5.44 -0.33
CA PHE A 69 12.00 -5.08 -0.31
C PHE A 69 11.83 -3.60 -0.60
N ILE A 70 10.71 -3.28 -1.23
CA ILE A 70 10.30 -1.90 -1.50
C ILE A 70 8.93 -1.73 -0.85
N THR A 71 8.86 -0.84 0.14
CA THR A 71 7.61 -0.37 0.73
C THR A 71 7.01 0.71 -0.17
N LYS A 72 5.76 0.53 -0.54
CA LYS A 72 4.98 1.53 -1.26
C LYS A 72 4.05 2.25 -0.30
N GLN A 73 3.67 3.48 -0.64
CA GLN A 73 2.56 4.20 -0.03
C GLN A 73 1.28 3.35 -0.03
N PRO A 74 0.42 3.51 0.99
CA PRO A 74 -0.83 2.77 1.08
C PRO A 74 -1.69 2.98 -0.16
N PRO A 75 -2.59 2.02 -0.48
CA PRO A 75 -3.49 2.17 -1.60
C PRO A 75 -4.43 3.34 -1.34
N VAL A 76 -4.79 4.04 -2.41
CA VAL A 76 -5.69 5.20 -2.37
C VAL A 76 -7.01 4.85 -1.67
N SER A 77 -7.51 3.64 -1.86
CA SER A 77 -8.72 3.14 -1.18
C SER A 77 -8.60 3.12 0.35
N SER A 78 -7.44 2.76 0.89
CA SER A 78 -7.19 2.81 2.35
C SER A 78 -7.06 4.24 2.84
N LEU A 79 -6.44 5.14 2.06
CA LEU A 79 -6.34 6.56 2.40
C LEU A 79 -7.72 7.24 2.41
N ILE A 80 -8.57 6.95 1.43
CA ILE A 80 -9.95 7.44 1.37
C ILE A 80 -10.75 6.93 2.57
N LYS A 81 -10.64 5.64 2.90
CA LYS A 81 -11.29 5.06 4.08
C LYS A 81 -10.85 5.75 5.37
N LYS A 82 -9.56 6.03 5.52
CA LYS A 82 -9.02 6.73 6.69
C LYS A 82 -9.49 8.19 6.76
N ALA A 83 -9.52 8.88 5.62
CA ALA A 83 -10.02 10.26 5.53
C ALA A 83 -11.51 10.38 5.90
N LEU A 84 -12.29 9.33 5.62
CA LEU A 84 -13.73 9.28 5.88
C LEU A 84 -14.12 8.44 7.11
N ASN A 85 -13.14 7.89 7.84
CA ASN A 85 -13.35 6.91 8.92
C ASN A 85 -14.30 5.75 8.55
N LEU A 86 -14.18 5.23 7.33
CA LEU A 86 -14.99 4.11 6.82
C LEU A 86 -14.24 2.78 6.98
N GLU A 87 -14.92 1.77 7.53
CA GLU A 87 -14.37 0.40 7.60
C GLU A 87 -14.41 -0.32 6.24
N SER A 88 -15.50 -0.10 5.48
CA SER A 88 -15.72 -0.74 4.18
C SER A 88 -16.24 0.26 3.14
N GLY A 89 -15.95 -0.02 1.86
CA GLY A 89 -16.52 0.72 0.73
C GLY A 89 -17.94 0.25 0.44
N SER A 90 -18.63 0.96 -0.46
CA SER A 90 -19.97 0.58 -0.88
C SER A 90 -19.96 -0.78 -1.60
N LYS A 91 -20.88 -1.67 -1.22
CA LYS A 91 -21.14 -2.92 -1.94
C LYS A 91 -21.79 -2.68 -3.30
N ILE A 92 -22.42 -1.51 -3.51
CA ILE A 92 -23.06 -1.10 -4.76
C ILE A 92 -22.70 0.38 -5.03
N PRO A 93 -21.49 0.66 -5.56
CA PRO A 93 -20.94 2.02 -5.69
C PRO A 93 -21.81 3.03 -6.46
N ASN A 94 -22.62 2.53 -7.40
CA ASN A 94 -23.50 3.34 -8.23
C ASN A 94 -24.83 3.68 -7.56
N ARG A 95 -25.24 2.97 -6.50
CA ARG A 95 -26.52 3.20 -5.80
C ARG A 95 -26.35 3.73 -4.39
N ASN A 96 -25.40 3.17 -3.63
CA ASN A 96 -25.20 3.54 -2.23
C ASN A 96 -23.92 4.35 -2.11
N LYS A 97 -24.07 5.65 -1.82
CA LYS A 97 -22.94 6.51 -1.48
C LYS A 97 -22.61 6.35 0.00
N VAL A 98 -21.34 6.07 0.30
CA VAL A 98 -20.87 5.77 1.67
C VAL A 98 -20.05 6.91 2.27
N GLY A 99 -19.84 8.00 1.54
CA GLY A 99 -19.19 9.20 2.05
C GLY A 99 -18.93 10.24 0.97
N LYS A 100 -18.42 11.39 1.40
CA LYS A 100 -18.07 12.52 0.54
C LYS A 100 -16.64 12.97 0.83
N LEU A 101 -15.82 13.14 -0.21
CA LEU A 101 -14.49 13.74 -0.13
C LEU A 101 -14.52 15.17 -0.66
N THR A 102 -13.81 16.07 0.01
CA THR A 102 -13.58 17.41 -0.53
C THR A 102 -12.40 17.41 -1.52
N GLN A 103 -12.41 18.34 -2.48
CA GLN A 103 -11.26 18.63 -3.35
C GLN A 103 -9.93 18.75 -2.58
N ALA A 104 -9.95 19.36 -1.39
CA ALA A 104 -8.76 19.50 -0.54
C ALA A 104 -8.25 18.14 -0.03
N GLN A 105 -9.14 17.24 0.38
CA GLN A 105 -8.78 15.88 0.79
C GLN A 105 -8.24 15.06 -0.38
N VAL A 106 -8.83 15.20 -1.57
CA VAL A 106 -8.35 14.56 -2.80
C VAL A 106 -6.93 15.03 -3.12
N ALA A 107 -6.66 16.34 -3.02
CA ALA A 107 -5.32 16.89 -3.24
C ALA A 107 -4.30 16.33 -2.23
N ALA A 108 -4.63 16.31 -0.94
CA ALA A 108 -3.74 15.76 0.09
C ALA A 108 -3.42 14.27 -0.13
N ILE A 109 -4.44 13.46 -0.47
CA ILE A 109 -4.26 12.03 -0.77
C ILE A 109 -3.41 11.85 -2.05
N ALA A 110 -3.64 12.67 -3.06
CA ALA A 110 -2.87 12.66 -4.30
C ALA A 110 -1.39 13.00 -4.03
N GLU A 111 -1.10 14.08 -3.31
CA GLU A 111 0.28 14.47 -2.95
C GLU A 111 1.01 13.39 -2.14
N GLN A 112 0.32 12.78 -1.17
CA GLN A 112 0.87 11.68 -0.41
C GLN A 112 1.24 10.50 -1.33
N LYS A 113 0.37 10.18 -2.30
CA LYS A 113 0.59 9.07 -3.23
C LYS A 113 1.58 9.40 -4.36
N MET A 114 1.74 10.67 -4.73
CA MET A 114 2.65 11.10 -5.79
C MET A 114 4.12 10.79 -5.49
N LYS A 115 4.53 10.72 -4.21
CA LYS A 115 5.90 10.30 -3.84
C LYS A 115 6.28 8.89 -4.36
N ASP A 116 5.27 8.08 -4.63
CA ASP A 116 5.36 6.68 -5.03
C ASP A 116 5.19 6.48 -6.54
N MET A 117 4.74 7.52 -7.24
CA MET A 117 4.28 7.44 -8.62
C MET A 117 5.07 8.41 -9.47
N ASP A 118 5.48 7.94 -10.64
CA ASP A 118 6.17 8.76 -11.63
C ASP A 118 5.14 9.61 -12.41
N ILE A 119 4.32 10.37 -11.69
CA ILE A 119 3.26 11.19 -12.28
C ILE A 119 3.83 12.58 -12.56
N LEU A 120 3.89 12.92 -13.85
CA LEU A 120 4.36 14.22 -14.34
C LEU A 120 3.40 15.39 -14.00
N LEU A 121 2.12 15.11 -13.77
CA LEU A 121 1.06 16.13 -13.62
C LEU A 121 0.21 15.92 -12.34
N PRO A 122 0.14 16.91 -11.43
CA PRO A 122 -0.68 16.86 -10.20
C PRO A 122 -2.16 16.54 -10.45
N GLU A 123 -2.71 17.04 -11.56
CA GLU A 123 -4.10 16.78 -11.92
C GLU A 123 -4.38 15.31 -12.21
N SER A 124 -3.45 14.60 -12.85
CA SER A 124 -3.60 13.18 -13.13
C SER A 124 -3.67 12.35 -11.85
N ALA A 125 -2.90 12.75 -10.82
CA ALA A 125 -2.96 12.13 -9.51
C ALA A 125 -4.33 12.35 -8.85
N ARG A 126 -4.89 13.56 -8.91
CA ARG A 126 -6.23 13.87 -8.39
C ARG A 126 -7.32 13.05 -9.09
N ARG A 127 -7.31 13.00 -10.42
CA ARG A 127 -8.27 12.19 -11.22
C ARG A 127 -8.22 10.71 -10.86
N MET A 128 -7.04 10.17 -10.56
CA MET A 128 -6.90 8.79 -10.11
C MET A 128 -7.57 8.58 -8.74
N VAL A 129 -7.41 9.53 -7.83
CA VAL A 129 -8.06 9.49 -6.51
C VAL A 129 -9.58 9.59 -6.65
N GLU A 130 -10.08 10.50 -7.48
CA GLU A 130 -11.50 10.64 -7.81
C GLU A 130 -12.09 9.37 -8.43
N GLY A 131 -11.38 8.75 -9.36
CA GLY A 131 -11.79 7.49 -9.97
C GLY A 131 -11.90 6.36 -8.94
N THR A 132 -10.95 6.30 -8.01
CA THR A 132 -10.98 5.33 -6.90
C THR A 132 -12.14 5.60 -5.94
N ALA A 133 -12.36 6.87 -5.57
CA ALA A 133 -13.48 7.29 -4.73
C ALA A 133 -14.82 6.88 -5.35
N ARG A 134 -15.01 7.17 -6.65
CA ARG A 134 -16.22 6.78 -7.39
C ARG A 134 -16.44 5.27 -7.40
N SER A 135 -15.37 4.48 -7.62
CA SER A 135 -15.43 3.01 -7.60
C SER A 135 -15.75 2.44 -6.21
N MET A 136 -15.54 3.21 -5.14
CA MET A 136 -15.88 2.83 -3.77
C MET A 136 -17.25 3.33 -3.32
N GLY A 137 -17.95 4.09 -4.17
CA GLY A 137 -19.21 4.74 -3.80
C GLY A 137 -19.00 5.98 -2.92
N VAL A 138 -17.84 6.64 -3.02
CA VAL A 138 -17.59 7.93 -2.40
C VAL A 138 -17.81 9.02 -3.45
N GLU A 139 -18.54 10.05 -3.08
CA GLU A 139 -18.77 11.23 -3.90
C GLU A 139 -17.65 12.26 -3.65
N VAL A 140 -17.24 12.99 -4.69
CA VAL A 140 -16.23 14.04 -4.57
C VAL A 140 -16.91 15.38 -4.84
N GLU A 141 -16.74 16.33 -3.92
CA GLU A 141 -17.30 17.69 -3.95
C GLU A 141 -16.19 18.75 -3.88
#